data_AF-A0A2N2M8C0-F1
#
_entry.id   AF-A0A2N2M8C0-F1
#
_cell.length_a   1.000
_cell.length_b   1.000
_cell.length_c   1.000
_cell.angle_alpha   90.00
_cell.angle_beta   90.00
_cell.angle_gamma   90.00
#
_symmetry.space_group_name_H-M   'P 1'
#
loop_
_entity.id
_entity.type
_entity.pdbx_description
1 polymer ?
#
loop_
_entity_poly.entity_id
_entity_poly.type
_entity_poly.pdbx_seq_one_letter_code
_entity_poly.pdbx_strand_id
1 'polypeptide(L)'
;MNPLDQFFARNPQYLMERPLEQALINPNNPLILLPHIKSAAFELPFTEEAQFGSLIWEELVEYLDYLVNEGVLQHKRGKYYWLSESYPSNDYSLRSTMADKVLIQYENQGEAETIGEVDYASALWMVHPGAVYLQDGLSFIVKSLDLEKNIATLSDHRSDFLTEPIISQEIEPLSEVKRMESDIFILHYGEIMVTSQVTAYRRIQNISKEVLSIDPLEMPAQKLQTTGFWMELTDKCVNKMRAESLWLSDANDYGRDWKKISEAIRKRDNYRCQSCGRSDESSLLHVHHKIPFKCFTSVEKANEMDNLVTFCPICHKLAELSIRMRSALSGLKYLMSNLAPLLVLSEPSDLGSYADPNAKFANMNPVILIYDSIPAGIGLASSLNDRIQELLDKCQQLVHQCECQDGCPSCVGPVAQMGLGGKKETTFLLDLLINGGD
;
A
#
# COMPACT_ATOMS: atom_id res chain seq x y z
N MET A 1 -13.52 -11.09 8.20
CA MET A 1 -12.38 -11.09 9.15
C MET A 1 -11.15 -11.17 8.29
N ASN A 2 -10.24 -10.20 8.38
CA ASN A 2 -9.13 -10.11 7.45
C ASN A 2 -8.14 -11.29 7.70
N PRO A 3 -7.21 -11.59 6.78
CA PRO A 3 -6.27 -12.71 6.96
C PRO A 3 -5.40 -12.60 8.23
N LEU A 4 -5.11 -11.38 8.69
CA LEU A 4 -4.31 -11.12 9.89
C LEU A 4 -5.08 -11.51 11.16
N ASP A 5 -6.34 -11.10 11.27
CA ASP A 5 -7.24 -11.46 12.37
C ASP A 5 -7.41 -12.98 12.47
N GLN A 6 -7.62 -13.65 11.32
CA GLN A 6 -7.74 -15.11 11.26
C GLN A 6 -6.44 -15.80 11.71
N PHE A 7 -5.29 -15.23 11.36
CA PHE A 7 -4.00 -15.75 11.79
C PHE A 7 -3.84 -15.62 13.31
N PHE A 8 -4.15 -14.46 13.91
CA PHE A 8 -4.05 -14.27 15.36
C PHE A 8 -5.03 -15.15 16.13
N ALA A 9 -6.25 -15.33 15.64
CA ALA A 9 -7.22 -16.23 16.27
C ALA A 9 -6.72 -17.69 16.32
N ARG A 10 -5.93 -18.12 15.34
CA ARG A 10 -5.32 -19.47 15.28
C ARG A 10 -4.01 -19.57 16.03
N ASN A 11 -3.29 -18.47 16.16
CA ASN A 11 -1.96 -18.40 16.76
C ASN A 11 -1.94 -17.34 17.87
N PRO A 12 -2.75 -17.48 18.95
CA PRO A 12 -2.83 -16.45 19.99
C PRO A 12 -1.48 -16.25 20.71
N GLN A 13 -0.64 -17.29 20.83
CA GLN A 13 0.71 -17.17 21.39
C GLN A 13 1.56 -16.18 20.62
N TYR A 14 1.41 -16.12 19.29
CA TYR A 14 2.16 -15.19 18.45
C TYR A 14 1.95 -13.72 18.86
N LEU A 15 0.71 -13.37 19.26
CA LEU A 15 0.39 -12.02 19.72
C LEU A 15 0.95 -11.75 21.11
N MET A 16 0.98 -12.76 21.99
CA MET A 16 1.38 -12.62 23.39
C MET A 16 2.90 -12.64 23.60
N GLU A 17 3.63 -13.35 22.75
CA GLU A 17 5.07 -13.56 22.90
C GLU A 17 5.91 -12.51 22.16
N ARG A 18 5.31 -11.78 21.22
CA ARG A 18 6.05 -10.78 20.45
C ARG A 18 6.26 -9.49 21.23
N PRO A 19 7.47 -8.90 21.12
CA PRO A 19 7.70 -7.56 21.63
C PRO A 19 6.82 -6.57 20.87
N LEU A 20 6.40 -5.52 21.57
CA LEU A 20 5.68 -4.40 20.98
C LEU A 20 6.52 -3.73 19.88
N GLU A 21 5.84 -3.12 18.92
CA GLU A 21 6.48 -2.31 17.89
C GLU A 21 7.34 -1.21 18.51
N GLN A 22 8.48 -0.94 17.88
CA GLN A 22 9.38 0.13 18.31
C GLN A 22 8.98 1.44 17.63
N ALA A 23 8.96 2.53 18.40
CA ALA A 23 8.88 3.87 17.84
C ALA A 23 10.26 4.25 17.28
N LEU A 24 10.34 4.47 15.97
CA LEU A 24 11.58 4.81 15.27
C LEU A 24 11.56 6.28 14.85
N ILE A 25 12.68 6.96 15.04
CA ILE A 25 12.88 8.34 14.59
C ILE A 25 14.25 8.51 13.95
N ASN A 26 14.33 9.34 12.92
CA ASN A 26 15.58 9.74 12.28
C ASN A 26 15.76 11.27 12.34
N PRO A 27 16.18 11.83 13.49
CA PRO A 27 16.37 13.28 13.64
C PRO A 27 17.50 13.83 12.76
N ASN A 28 18.39 12.98 12.25
CA ASN A 28 19.51 13.35 11.40
C ASN A 28 19.16 13.29 9.90
N ASN A 29 17.89 13.08 9.52
CA ASN A 29 17.48 13.22 8.12
C ASN A 29 17.77 14.67 7.65
N PRO A 30 18.64 14.89 6.65
CA PRO A 30 19.05 16.24 6.24
C PRO A 30 17.89 17.17 5.87
N LEU A 31 16.81 16.64 5.28
CA LEU A 31 15.64 17.43 4.87
C LEU A 31 14.77 17.88 6.06
N ILE A 32 14.89 17.22 7.21
CA ILE A 32 14.24 17.61 8.47
C ILE A 32 15.19 18.48 9.29
N LEU A 33 16.44 18.04 9.41
CA LEU A 33 17.49 18.63 10.22
C LEU A 33 17.82 20.06 9.77
N LEU A 34 17.95 20.31 8.47
CA LEU A 34 18.33 21.63 7.94
C LEU A 34 17.30 22.74 8.29
N PRO A 35 15.98 22.54 8.11
CA PRO A 35 14.95 23.46 8.64
C PRO A 35 15.08 23.75 10.14
N HIS A 36 15.37 22.72 10.94
CA HIS A 36 15.55 22.87 12.38
C HIS A 36 16.82 23.65 12.74
N ILE A 37 17.93 23.44 12.02
CA ILE A 37 19.15 24.24 12.17
C ILE A 37 18.89 25.70 11.78
N LYS A 38 18.15 25.97 10.69
CA LYS A 38 17.73 27.34 10.32
C LYS A 38 16.93 28.01 11.43
N SER A 39 15.96 27.29 11.99
CA SER A 39 15.11 27.78 13.08
C SER A 39 15.92 28.05 14.35
N ALA A 40 16.83 27.15 14.71
CA ALA A 40 17.73 27.32 15.86
C ALA A 40 18.68 28.52 15.68
N ALA A 41 19.25 28.70 14.48
CA ALA A 41 20.13 29.84 14.18
C ALA A 41 19.41 31.19 14.20
N PHE A 42 18.12 31.20 13.83
CA PHE A 42 17.24 32.37 13.96
C PHE A 42 16.99 32.72 15.43
N GLU A 43 16.74 31.73 16.28
CA GLU A 43 16.51 31.92 17.71
C GLU A 43 17.79 32.38 18.44
N LEU A 44 18.91 31.67 18.22
CA LEU A 44 20.19 31.94 18.88
C LEU A 44 21.39 31.64 17.95
N PRO A 45 22.38 32.55 17.86
CA PRO A 45 23.58 32.32 17.07
C PRO A 45 24.38 31.09 17.54
N PHE A 46 24.81 30.23 16.61
CA PHE A 46 25.69 29.10 16.91
C PHE A 46 27.13 29.57 17.19
N THR A 47 27.84 28.84 18.06
CA THR A 47 29.22 29.11 18.50
C THR A 47 30.05 27.82 18.48
N GLU A 48 31.37 27.90 18.42
CA GLU A 48 32.31 26.77 18.26
C GLU A 48 32.19 25.58 19.23
N GLU A 49 31.45 25.72 20.33
CA GLU A 49 31.20 24.66 21.32
C GLU A 49 29.76 24.11 21.27
N ALA A 50 28.94 24.58 20.32
CA ALA A 50 27.54 24.19 20.23
C ALA A 50 27.39 22.76 19.71
N GLN A 51 26.41 22.06 20.28
CA GLN A 51 25.96 20.75 19.81
C GLN A 51 24.50 20.88 19.36
N PHE A 52 24.12 20.14 18.33
CA PHE A 52 22.74 20.08 17.86
C PHE A 52 22.26 18.64 17.77
N GLY A 53 21.57 18.19 18.82
CA GLY A 53 21.17 16.79 18.95
C GLY A 53 22.38 15.87 19.06
N SER A 54 22.55 14.97 18.10
CA SER A 54 23.70 14.04 18.05
C SER A 54 24.88 14.53 17.23
N LEU A 55 24.74 15.65 16.51
CA LEU A 55 25.80 16.20 15.68
C LEU A 55 26.91 16.81 16.51
N ILE A 56 28.16 16.45 16.20
CA ILE A 56 29.34 17.13 16.72
C ILE A 56 29.57 18.44 15.94
N TRP A 57 30.42 19.32 16.48
CA TRP A 57 30.66 20.64 15.88
C TRP A 57 31.15 20.54 14.44
N GLU A 58 32.04 19.59 14.15
CA GLU A 58 32.60 19.36 12.83
C GLU A 58 31.53 19.05 11.77
N GLU A 59 30.51 18.26 12.13
CA GLU A 59 29.39 17.92 11.25
C GLU A 59 28.41 19.09 11.14
N LEU A 60 28.13 19.77 12.26
CA LEU A 60 27.23 20.92 12.28
C LEU A 60 27.76 22.07 11.42
N VAL A 61 29.07 22.29 11.41
CA VAL A 61 29.71 23.34 10.61
C VAL A 61 29.44 23.15 9.11
N GLU A 62 29.37 21.92 8.60
CA GLU A 62 29.05 21.69 7.18
C GLU A 62 27.67 22.26 6.81
N TYR A 63 26.67 22.06 7.68
CA TYR A 63 25.33 22.64 7.50
C TYR A 63 25.34 24.16 7.64
N LEU A 64 26.07 24.69 8.63
CA LEU A 64 26.16 26.13 8.87
C LEU A 64 26.86 26.85 7.71
N ASP A 65 27.96 26.28 7.20
CA ASP A 65 28.71 26.82 6.06
C ASP A 65 27.90 26.75 4.77
N TYR A 66 27.13 25.67 4.56
CA TYR A 66 26.14 25.60 3.48
C TYR A 66 25.14 26.77 3.58
N LEU A 67 24.58 27.03 4.76
CA LEU A 67 23.64 28.12 4.98
C LEU A 67 24.26 29.52 4.85
N VAL A 68 25.57 29.67 5.13
CA VAL A 68 26.31 30.91 4.85
C VAL A 68 26.46 31.11 3.34
N ASN A 69 26.78 30.05 2.59
CA ASN A 69 26.89 30.11 1.13
C ASN A 69 25.54 30.44 0.46
N GLU A 70 24.44 29.92 0.99
CA GLU A 70 23.07 30.25 0.56
C GLU A 70 22.62 31.67 0.98
N GLY A 71 23.46 32.42 1.71
CA GLY A 71 23.16 33.79 2.15
C GLY A 71 22.12 33.89 3.27
N VAL A 72 21.78 32.76 3.91
CA VAL A 72 20.82 32.69 5.02
C VAL A 72 21.49 33.07 6.34
N LEU A 73 22.72 32.62 6.54
CA LEU A 73 23.55 32.92 7.71
C LEU A 73 24.73 33.81 7.37
N GLN A 74 25.27 34.48 8.38
CA GLN A 74 26.54 35.20 8.33
C GLN A 74 27.49 34.68 9.41
N HIS A 75 28.68 34.23 9.00
CA HIS A 75 29.74 33.88 9.93
C HIS A 75 30.59 35.12 10.30
N LYS A 76 30.67 35.45 11.60
CA LYS A 76 31.45 36.59 12.10
C LYS A 76 31.96 36.34 13.53
N ARG A 77 33.27 36.52 13.74
CA ARG A 77 33.93 36.37 15.06
C ARG A 77 33.65 35.00 15.74
N GLY A 78 33.70 33.91 14.97
CA GLY A 78 33.48 32.55 15.49
C GLY A 78 32.01 32.24 15.83
N LYS A 79 31.07 33.02 15.27
CA LYS A 79 29.63 32.84 15.49
C LYS A 79 28.85 32.93 14.18
N TYR A 80 27.81 32.12 14.07
CA TYR A 80 26.90 32.10 12.92
C TYR A 80 25.60 32.81 13.29
N TYR A 81 25.33 33.92 12.61
CA TYR A 81 24.16 34.77 12.85
C TYR A 81 23.14 34.61 11.74
N TRP A 82 21.86 34.65 12.09
CA TRP A 82 20.79 34.76 11.11
C TRP A 82 20.84 36.12 10.40
N LEU A 83 20.78 36.09 9.05
CA LEU A 83 20.84 37.28 8.21
C LEU A 83 19.53 37.55 7.45
N SER A 84 18.74 36.52 7.17
CA SER A 84 17.51 36.63 6.38
C SER A 84 16.40 37.41 7.11
N GLU A 85 15.52 38.08 6.37
CA GLU A 85 14.30 38.70 6.92
C GLU A 85 13.13 37.70 7.05
N SER A 86 13.27 36.50 6.48
CA SER A 86 12.25 35.44 6.56
C SER A 86 12.22 34.78 7.95
N TYR A 87 11.01 34.41 8.37
CA TYR A 87 10.82 33.55 9.55
C TYR A 87 10.92 32.09 9.12
N PRO A 88 11.97 31.35 9.51
CA PRO A 88 12.18 29.98 9.04
C PRO A 88 11.02 29.05 9.42
N SER A 89 10.35 29.29 10.55
CA SER A 89 9.22 28.48 11.01
C SER A 89 7.97 28.54 10.12
N ASN A 90 7.85 29.53 9.23
CA ASN A 90 6.67 29.68 8.37
C ASN A 90 6.72 28.76 7.14
N ASP A 91 7.92 28.39 6.71
CA ASP A 91 8.13 27.63 5.47
C ASP A 91 8.08 26.11 5.72
N TYR A 92 8.02 25.68 6.99
CA TYR A 92 8.11 24.28 7.38
C TYR A 92 7.06 23.92 8.42
N SER A 93 6.23 22.92 8.11
CA SER A 93 5.30 22.33 9.06
C SER A 93 5.91 21.09 9.71
N LEU A 94 5.79 20.96 11.03
CA LEU A 94 6.21 19.75 11.77
C LEU A 94 5.40 18.51 11.38
N ARG A 95 4.19 18.73 10.86
CA ARG A 95 3.37 17.70 10.24
C ARG A 95 3.07 18.16 8.82
N SER A 96 3.45 17.38 7.82
CA SER A 96 3.16 17.66 6.40
C SER A 96 1.66 17.83 6.07
N THR A 97 0.78 17.62 7.06
CA THR A 97 -0.66 17.87 7.01
C THR A 97 -1.01 19.28 7.52
N MET A 98 -0.77 20.32 6.73
CA MET A 98 -1.73 21.44 6.68
C MET A 98 -2.68 21.15 5.53
N ALA A 99 -3.47 20.09 5.68
CA ALA A 99 -4.57 19.80 4.77
C ALA A 99 -5.81 20.54 5.26
N ASP A 100 -6.62 21.02 4.33
CA ASP A 100 -7.99 21.44 4.62
C ASP A 100 -8.68 20.34 5.43
N LYS A 101 -9.31 20.72 6.55
CA LYS A 101 -10.02 19.78 7.41
C LYS A 101 -11.47 19.69 6.97
N VAL A 102 -12.00 18.48 6.90
CA VAL A 102 -13.42 18.20 6.67
C VAL A 102 -14.11 18.02 8.03
N LEU A 103 -15.12 18.84 8.29
CA LEU A 103 -15.96 18.75 9.47
C LEU A 103 -17.01 17.65 9.29
N ILE A 104 -17.16 16.79 10.28
CA ILE A 104 -18.15 15.73 10.31
C ILE A 104 -19.34 16.21 11.12
N GLN A 105 -20.46 16.43 10.44
CA GLN A 105 -21.67 17.00 11.02
C GLN A 105 -22.81 15.98 11.05
N TYR A 106 -23.53 15.95 12.16
CA TYR A 106 -24.73 15.16 12.35
C TYR A 106 -25.92 16.10 12.60
N GLU A 107 -27.04 15.87 11.91
CA GLU A 107 -28.25 16.67 12.10
C GLU A 107 -29.07 16.11 13.28
N ASN A 108 -29.12 16.87 14.37
CA ASN A 108 -29.88 16.53 15.57
C ASN A 108 -31.02 17.53 15.76
N GLN A 109 -32.27 17.08 15.65
CA GLN A 109 -33.47 17.92 15.85
C GLN A 109 -33.50 19.22 15.02
N GLY A 110 -32.86 19.23 13.85
CA GLY A 110 -32.83 20.38 12.93
C GLY A 110 -31.64 21.33 13.13
N GLU A 111 -30.75 21.05 14.09
CA GLU A 111 -29.47 21.73 14.25
C GLU A 111 -28.31 20.81 13.80
N ALA A 112 -27.38 21.36 13.03
CA ALA A 112 -26.18 20.65 12.61
C ALA A 112 -25.14 20.72 13.72
N GLU A 113 -24.87 19.58 14.36
CA GLU A 113 -23.85 19.43 15.39
C GLU A 113 -22.58 18.84 14.77
N THR A 114 -21.41 19.44 15.04
CA THR A 114 -20.13 18.87 14.60
C THR A 114 -19.66 17.85 15.61
N ILE A 115 -19.49 16.60 15.18
CA ILE A 115 -19.09 15.48 16.05
C ILE A 115 -17.64 15.05 15.85
N GLY A 116 -16.96 15.59 14.83
CA GLY A 116 -15.55 15.27 14.55
C GLY A 116 -14.98 16.06 13.38
N GLU A 117 -13.68 15.86 13.14
CA GLU A 117 -12.94 16.41 12.01
C GLU A 117 -11.96 15.36 11.47
N VAL A 118 -11.74 15.37 10.15
CA VAL A 118 -10.74 14.52 9.47
C VAL A 118 -10.00 15.36 8.43
N ASP A 119 -8.77 14.99 8.07
CA ASP A 119 -8.06 15.67 6.98
C ASP A 119 -8.71 15.36 5.61
N TYR A 120 -8.52 16.25 4.64
CA TYR A 120 -9.11 16.13 3.30
C TYR A 120 -8.84 14.77 2.64
N ALA A 121 -7.59 14.27 2.68
CA ALA A 121 -7.24 13.01 2.02
C ALA A 121 -7.94 11.82 2.69
N SER A 122 -8.01 11.82 4.02
CA SER A 122 -8.78 10.85 4.79
C SER A 122 -10.27 10.92 4.52
N ALA A 123 -10.81 12.13 4.34
CA ALA A 123 -12.24 12.33 4.10
C ALA A 123 -12.74 11.56 2.87
N LEU A 124 -11.92 11.49 1.81
CA LEU A 124 -12.28 10.83 0.56
C LEU A 124 -12.52 9.33 0.70
N TRP A 125 -11.88 8.64 1.65
CA TRP A 125 -12.04 7.19 1.84
C TRP A 125 -12.75 6.82 3.14
N MET A 126 -12.76 7.70 4.14
CA MET A 126 -13.37 7.46 5.45
C MET A 126 -14.81 7.96 5.53
N VAL A 127 -15.09 9.15 4.98
CA VAL A 127 -16.41 9.79 5.03
C VAL A 127 -16.93 10.12 3.63
N HIS A 128 -16.72 9.22 2.69
CA HIS A 128 -17.35 9.31 1.37
C HIS A 128 -18.87 9.05 1.45
N PRO A 129 -19.67 9.50 0.47
CA PRO A 129 -21.10 9.19 0.42
C PRO A 129 -21.35 7.67 0.48
N GLY A 130 -22.23 7.26 1.39
CA GLY A 130 -22.54 5.85 1.65
C GLY A 130 -21.60 5.13 2.63
N ALA A 131 -20.52 5.77 3.10
CA ALA A 131 -19.65 5.21 4.13
C ALA A 131 -20.38 5.10 5.47
N VAL A 132 -20.07 4.04 6.22
CA VAL A 132 -20.46 3.87 7.62
C VAL A 132 -19.34 4.42 8.49
N TYR A 133 -19.63 5.52 9.18
CA TYR A 133 -18.75 6.17 10.14
C TYR A 133 -19.09 5.69 11.55
N LEU A 134 -18.08 5.37 12.35
CA LEU A 134 -18.24 4.91 13.73
C LEU A 134 -17.62 5.93 14.68
N GLN A 135 -18.41 6.45 15.62
CA GLN A 135 -17.96 7.38 16.66
C GLN A 135 -18.49 6.90 18.00
N ASP A 136 -17.59 6.61 18.95
CA ASP A 136 -17.94 6.17 20.32
C ASP A 136 -18.95 5.00 20.38
N GLY A 137 -18.84 4.08 19.42
CA GLY A 137 -19.72 2.92 19.30
C GLY A 137 -21.08 3.19 18.63
N LEU A 138 -21.39 4.45 18.33
CA LEU A 138 -22.53 4.83 17.50
C LEU A 138 -22.16 4.74 16.02
N SER A 139 -23.09 4.23 15.23
CA SER A 139 -22.94 4.12 13.79
C SER A 139 -23.75 5.18 13.06
N PHE A 140 -23.09 5.83 12.12
CA PHE A 140 -23.67 6.82 11.24
C PHE A 140 -23.41 6.41 9.80
N ILE A 141 -24.30 6.83 8.91
CA ILE A 141 -24.09 6.71 7.47
C ILE A 141 -23.89 8.10 6.90
N VAL A 142 -22.84 8.24 6.12
CA VAL A 142 -22.53 9.49 5.43
C VAL A 142 -23.51 9.66 4.29
N LYS A 143 -24.31 10.72 4.37
CA LYS A 143 -25.30 11.09 3.36
C LYS A 143 -24.64 11.83 2.20
N SER A 144 -23.73 12.74 2.50
CA SER A 144 -23.05 13.58 1.52
C SER A 144 -21.70 14.06 2.05
N LEU A 145 -20.76 14.29 1.13
CA LEU A 145 -19.49 14.95 1.38
C LEU A 145 -19.39 16.16 0.44
N ASP A 146 -19.51 17.36 0.99
CA ASP A 146 -19.37 18.63 0.29
C ASP A 146 -17.91 19.10 0.43
N LEU A 147 -17.12 18.86 -0.62
CA LEU A 147 -15.69 19.19 -0.64
C LEU A 147 -15.41 20.68 -0.83
N GLU A 148 -16.37 21.46 -1.32
CA GLU A 148 -16.20 22.91 -1.43
C GLU A 148 -16.36 23.58 -0.05
N LYS A 149 -17.28 23.07 0.76
CA LYS A 149 -17.50 23.55 2.13
C LYS A 149 -16.68 22.82 3.18
N ASN A 150 -16.00 21.73 2.81
CA ASN A 150 -15.33 20.81 3.71
C ASN A 150 -16.27 20.27 4.81
N ILE A 151 -17.48 19.81 4.43
CA ILE A 151 -18.46 19.26 5.37
C ILE A 151 -18.94 17.88 4.92
N ALA A 152 -18.82 16.88 5.79
CA ALA A 152 -19.45 15.59 5.67
C ALA A 152 -20.74 15.56 6.50
N THR A 153 -21.88 15.29 5.89
CA THR A 153 -23.17 15.22 6.58
C THR A 153 -23.54 13.77 6.85
N LEU A 154 -23.79 13.48 8.12
CA LEU A 154 -24.16 12.18 8.64
C LEU A 154 -25.66 12.06 8.88
N SER A 155 -26.13 10.82 8.89
CA SER A 155 -27.46 10.44 9.36
C SER A 155 -27.37 9.19 10.22
N ASP A 156 -28.37 9.00 11.08
CA ASP A 156 -28.47 7.84 11.96
C ASP A 156 -28.39 6.54 11.16
N HIS A 157 -27.48 5.66 11.58
CA HIS A 157 -27.35 4.34 10.99
C HIS A 157 -27.56 3.25 12.04
N ARG A 158 -28.67 2.51 11.89
CA ARG A 158 -28.99 1.38 12.77
C ARG A 158 -28.83 0.02 12.07
N SER A 159 -28.12 -0.03 10.94
CA SER A 159 -27.98 -1.28 10.19
C SER A 159 -26.72 -2.04 10.58
N ASP A 160 -26.78 -3.37 10.47
CA ASP A 160 -25.70 -4.28 10.88
C ASP A 160 -24.63 -4.48 9.79
N PHE A 161 -24.18 -3.41 9.14
CA PHE A 161 -23.07 -3.50 8.17
C PHE A 161 -22.05 -2.38 8.33
N LEU A 162 -20.82 -2.67 7.89
CA LEU A 162 -19.70 -1.74 7.80
C LEU A 162 -19.38 -1.49 6.33
N THR A 163 -18.61 -0.44 6.07
CA THR A 163 -18.10 -0.16 4.72
C THR A 163 -16.60 -0.19 4.67
N GLU A 164 -16.05 -0.70 3.56
CA GLU A 164 -14.63 -0.62 3.26
C GLU A 164 -14.43 -0.03 1.85
N PRO A 165 -13.62 1.04 1.69
CA PRO A 165 -13.38 1.64 0.38
C PRO A 165 -12.56 0.71 -0.52
N ILE A 166 -12.74 0.87 -1.82
CA ILE A 166 -11.91 0.28 -2.88
C ILE A 166 -11.16 1.42 -3.55
N ILE A 167 -9.84 1.42 -3.35
CA ILE A 167 -8.94 2.45 -3.87
C ILE A 167 -8.22 1.89 -5.09
N SER A 168 -8.31 2.60 -6.21
CA SER A 168 -7.47 2.42 -7.38
C SER A 168 -6.20 3.25 -7.22
N GLN A 169 -5.07 2.70 -7.63
CA GLN A 169 -3.78 3.41 -7.67
C GLN A 169 -3.15 3.27 -9.05
N GLU A 170 -2.74 4.40 -9.61
CA GLU A 170 -1.99 4.48 -10.86
C GLU A 170 -0.64 5.15 -10.60
N ILE A 171 0.41 4.60 -11.20
CA ILE A 171 1.78 5.07 -11.05
C ILE A 171 2.29 5.55 -12.41
N GLU A 172 2.87 6.75 -12.41
CA GLU A 172 3.54 7.33 -13.58
C GLU A 172 4.95 7.81 -13.18
N PRO A 173 6.01 7.17 -13.67
CA PRO A 173 7.37 7.71 -13.53
C PRO A 173 7.49 9.05 -14.28
N LEU A 174 8.00 10.08 -13.60
CA LEU A 174 8.19 11.41 -14.17
C LEU A 174 9.63 11.63 -14.65
N SER A 175 10.60 11.14 -13.88
CA SER A 175 12.02 11.19 -14.23
C SER A 175 12.77 10.01 -13.62
N GLU A 176 13.85 9.60 -14.28
CA GLU A 176 14.78 8.58 -13.77
C GLU A 176 16.11 9.27 -13.43
N VAL A 177 16.58 9.03 -12.20
CA VAL A 177 17.81 9.64 -11.66
C VAL A 177 18.91 8.60 -11.52
N LYS A 178 18.58 7.39 -11.04
CA LYS A 178 19.53 6.26 -10.95
C LYS A 178 18.91 5.03 -11.61
N ARG A 179 19.77 4.23 -12.25
CA ARG A 179 19.41 2.94 -12.84
C ARG A 179 20.53 1.94 -12.61
N MET A 180 20.16 0.76 -12.13
CA MET A 180 21.05 -0.39 -11.98
C MET A 180 20.40 -1.57 -12.70
N GLU A 181 21.14 -2.16 -13.64
CA GLU A 181 20.68 -3.34 -14.38
C GLU A 181 21.35 -4.60 -13.82
N SER A 182 20.57 -5.66 -13.73
CA SER A 182 21.04 -7.02 -13.57
C SER A 182 20.30 -7.94 -14.54
N ASP A 183 20.76 -9.17 -14.64
CA ASP A 183 20.10 -10.20 -15.45
C ASP A 183 18.72 -10.61 -14.94
N ILE A 184 18.39 -10.31 -13.68
CA ILE A 184 17.15 -10.76 -13.03
C ILE A 184 16.18 -9.59 -12.86
N PHE A 185 16.67 -8.41 -12.50
CA PHE A 185 15.85 -7.22 -12.32
C PHE A 185 16.58 -5.96 -12.78
N ILE A 186 15.81 -4.93 -13.08
CA ILE A 186 16.30 -3.57 -13.28
C ILE A 186 15.76 -2.73 -12.12
N LEU A 187 16.65 -2.08 -11.40
CA LEU A 187 16.29 -1.17 -10.33
C LEU A 187 16.41 0.26 -10.83
N HIS A 188 15.33 1.01 -10.64
CA HIS A 188 15.22 2.39 -11.02
C HIS A 188 14.93 3.23 -9.79
N TYR A 189 15.43 4.46 -9.76
CA TYR A 189 15.08 5.45 -8.76
C TYR A 189 14.88 6.81 -9.43
N GLY A 190 13.83 7.52 -9.02
CA GLY A 190 13.54 8.85 -9.52
C GLY A 190 12.22 9.40 -9.01
N GLU A 191 11.70 10.40 -9.72
CA GLU A 191 10.43 11.03 -9.39
C GLU A 191 9.27 10.25 -10.00
N ILE A 192 8.18 10.13 -9.22
CA ILE A 192 6.96 9.45 -9.62
C ILE A 192 5.74 10.31 -9.27
N MET A 193 4.66 10.08 -9.99
CA MET A 193 3.32 10.54 -9.66
C MET A 193 2.49 9.32 -9.24
N VAL A 194 1.98 9.35 -8.01
CA VAL A 194 1.04 8.36 -7.49
C VAL A 194 -0.36 8.98 -7.50
N THR A 195 -1.24 8.43 -8.34
CA THR A 195 -2.65 8.85 -8.41
C THR A 195 -3.51 7.83 -7.68
N SER A 196 -4.17 8.22 -6.58
CA SER A 196 -5.05 7.35 -5.80
C SER A 196 -6.50 7.85 -5.88
N GLN A 197 -7.46 6.96 -6.12
CA GLN A 197 -8.87 7.32 -6.25
C GLN A 197 -9.77 6.25 -5.61
N VAL A 198 -10.77 6.67 -4.82
CA VAL A 198 -11.82 5.75 -4.36
C VAL A 198 -12.82 5.55 -5.51
N THR A 199 -12.92 4.32 -6.01
CA THR A 199 -13.71 3.94 -7.19
C THR A 199 -14.95 3.10 -6.86
N ALA A 200 -15.03 2.58 -5.63
CA ALA A 200 -16.15 1.81 -5.11
C ALA A 200 -16.00 1.64 -3.59
N TYR A 201 -16.98 1.05 -2.94
CA TYR A 201 -16.87 0.55 -1.57
C TYR A 201 -17.59 -0.78 -1.42
N ARG A 202 -17.16 -1.59 -0.45
CA ARG A 202 -17.81 -2.84 -0.05
C ARG A 202 -18.74 -2.56 1.11
N ARG A 203 -19.94 -3.13 1.09
CA ARG A 203 -20.79 -3.27 2.28
C ARG A 203 -20.55 -4.64 2.87
N ILE A 204 -20.22 -4.69 4.15
CA ILE A 204 -19.77 -5.91 4.82
C ILE A 204 -20.63 -6.13 6.05
N GLN A 205 -21.24 -7.31 6.17
CA GLN A 205 -22.05 -7.67 7.34
C GLN A 205 -21.18 -7.61 8.60
N ASN A 206 -21.66 -6.95 9.66
CA ASN A 206 -20.82 -6.59 10.80
C ASN A 206 -20.24 -7.81 11.57
N ILE A 207 -21.00 -8.89 11.70
CA ILE A 207 -20.66 -10.12 12.43
C ILE A 207 -20.00 -11.17 11.51
N SER A 208 -20.71 -11.66 10.48
CA SER A 208 -20.23 -12.69 9.57
C SER A 208 -19.05 -12.21 8.72
N LYS A 209 -18.89 -10.89 8.58
CA LYS A 209 -17.91 -10.24 7.71
C LYS A 209 -18.02 -10.67 6.25
N GLU A 210 -19.18 -11.16 5.85
CA GLU A 210 -19.50 -11.45 4.47
C GLU A 210 -19.71 -10.14 3.71
N VAL A 211 -19.15 -10.06 2.52
CA VAL A 211 -19.37 -8.91 1.64
C VAL A 211 -20.79 -9.03 1.06
N LEU A 212 -21.65 -8.08 1.42
CA LEU A 212 -23.06 -8.03 1.03
C LEU A 212 -23.22 -7.46 -0.39
N SER A 213 -22.50 -6.38 -0.69
CA SER A 213 -22.51 -5.72 -1.99
C SER A 213 -21.20 -4.95 -2.23
N ILE A 214 -20.98 -4.62 -3.49
CA ILE A 214 -19.94 -3.69 -3.92
C ILE A 214 -20.65 -2.60 -4.69
N ASP A 215 -20.60 -1.38 -4.16
CA ASP A 215 -21.32 -0.23 -4.67
C ASP A 215 -20.30 0.71 -5.35
N PRO A 216 -20.50 1.08 -6.63
CA PRO A 216 -19.59 1.96 -7.35
C PRO A 216 -19.67 3.38 -6.77
N LEU A 217 -18.54 4.08 -6.78
CA LEU A 217 -18.42 5.43 -6.24
C LEU A 217 -17.27 6.13 -6.95
N GLU A 218 -17.42 7.39 -7.34
CA GLU A 218 -16.32 8.15 -7.91
C GLU A 218 -15.98 9.34 -7.03
N MET A 219 -14.87 9.23 -6.30
CA MET A 219 -14.30 10.34 -5.54
C MET A 219 -13.22 11.05 -6.37
N PRO A 220 -12.87 12.32 -6.07
CA PRO A 220 -11.75 12.98 -6.71
C PRO A 220 -10.43 12.22 -6.54
N ALA A 221 -9.63 12.16 -7.60
CA ALA A 221 -8.32 11.54 -7.55
C ALA A 221 -7.33 12.43 -6.78
N GLN A 222 -6.56 11.81 -5.88
CA GLN A 222 -5.44 12.44 -5.17
C GLN A 222 -4.15 12.17 -5.91
N LYS A 223 -3.37 13.22 -6.15
CA LYS A 223 -2.08 13.14 -6.82
C LYS A 223 -0.97 13.44 -5.83
N LEU A 224 -0.05 12.50 -5.68
CA LEU A 224 1.16 12.64 -4.88
C LEU A 224 2.37 12.57 -5.81
N GLN A 225 3.01 13.72 -6.04
CA GLN A 225 4.32 13.76 -6.66
C GLN A 225 5.38 13.56 -5.58
N THR A 226 6.22 12.54 -5.74
CA THR A 226 7.20 12.12 -4.73
C THR A 226 8.36 11.38 -5.39
N THR A 227 9.36 10.98 -4.60
CA THR A 227 10.46 10.12 -5.05
C THR A 227 10.21 8.67 -4.65
N GLY A 228 10.62 7.74 -5.51
CA GLY A 228 10.53 6.32 -5.25
C GLY A 228 11.57 5.51 -6.01
N PHE A 229 11.73 4.25 -5.61
CA PHE A 229 12.45 3.27 -6.40
C PHE A 229 11.53 2.14 -6.81
N TRP A 230 11.68 1.65 -8.04
CA TRP A 230 10.94 0.51 -8.54
C TRP A 230 11.87 -0.55 -9.10
N MET A 231 11.55 -1.79 -8.76
CA MET A 231 12.24 -2.99 -9.21
C MET A 231 11.40 -3.65 -10.29
N GLU A 232 11.87 -3.56 -11.52
CA GLU A 232 11.32 -4.23 -12.69
C GLU A 232 11.91 -5.64 -12.80
N LEU A 233 11.08 -6.68 -12.73
CA LEU A 233 11.54 -8.06 -12.93
C LEU A 233 11.67 -8.35 -14.43
N THR A 234 12.86 -8.76 -14.87
CA THR A 234 13.11 -9.08 -16.28
C THR A 234 12.36 -10.34 -16.71
N ASP A 235 12.17 -10.50 -18.02
CA ASP A 235 11.67 -11.74 -18.60
C ASP A 235 12.50 -12.97 -18.18
N LYS A 236 13.81 -12.83 -18.01
CA LYS A 236 14.69 -13.93 -17.56
C LYS A 236 14.31 -14.38 -16.15
N CYS A 237 14.06 -13.44 -15.23
CA CYS A 237 13.56 -13.75 -13.88
C CYS A 237 12.20 -14.46 -13.94
N VAL A 238 11.24 -13.86 -14.65
CA VAL A 238 9.89 -14.42 -14.75
C VAL A 238 9.90 -15.81 -15.38
N ASN A 239 10.72 -16.04 -16.41
CA ASN A 239 10.84 -17.35 -17.06
C ASN A 239 11.49 -18.40 -16.15
N LYS A 240 12.48 -18.04 -15.31
CA LYS A 240 12.99 -18.94 -14.27
C LYS A 240 11.91 -19.31 -13.25
N MET A 241 11.12 -18.33 -12.80
CA MET A 241 9.97 -18.57 -11.90
C MET A 241 8.91 -19.49 -12.54
N ARG A 242 8.60 -19.28 -13.83
CA ARG A 242 7.66 -20.12 -14.60
C ARG A 242 8.16 -21.55 -14.76
N ALA A 243 9.46 -21.75 -15.01
CA ALA A 243 10.05 -23.08 -15.16
C ALA A 243 9.85 -23.95 -13.91
N GLU A 244 9.91 -23.33 -12.72
CA GLU A 244 9.64 -24.00 -11.44
C GLU A 244 8.14 -24.04 -11.05
N SER A 245 7.24 -23.54 -11.91
CA SER A 245 5.81 -23.38 -11.64
C SER A 245 5.50 -22.49 -10.41
N LEU A 246 6.35 -21.50 -10.13
CA LEU A 246 6.23 -20.58 -9.00
C LEU A 246 5.75 -19.18 -9.39
N TRP A 247 5.45 -18.96 -10.68
CA TRP A 247 4.89 -17.70 -11.17
C TRP A 247 3.37 -17.76 -11.29
N LEU A 248 2.67 -17.16 -10.32
CA LEU A 248 1.21 -17.17 -10.24
C LEU A 248 0.55 -15.87 -10.73
N SER A 249 1.27 -14.97 -11.40
CA SER A 249 0.75 -13.64 -11.76
C SER A 249 0.27 -13.50 -13.21
N ASP A 250 0.52 -14.50 -14.07
CA ASP A 250 0.07 -14.48 -15.47
C ASP A 250 -1.46 -14.52 -15.60
N ALA A 251 -1.98 -14.03 -16.73
CA ALA A 251 -3.38 -14.24 -17.08
C ALA A 251 -3.68 -15.74 -17.26
N ASN A 252 -4.85 -16.20 -16.82
CA ASN A 252 -5.23 -17.60 -17.00
C ASN A 252 -5.51 -17.89 -18.48
N ASP A 253 -4.83 -18.89 -19.05
CA ASP A 253 -5.21 -19.50 -20.32
C ASP A 253 -6.13 -20.70 -20.06
N TYR A 254 -7.43 -20.47 -20.18
CA TYR A 254 -8.44 -21.51 -19.97
C TYR A 254 -8.53 -22.54 -21.12
N GLY A 255 -7.73 -22.38 -22.16
CA GLY A 255 -7.68 -23.26 -23.32
C GLY A 255 -8.75 -22.97 -24.38
N ARG A 256 -8.49 -23.51 -25.58
CA ARG A 256 -9.29 -23.31 -26.80
C ARG A 256 -10.77 -23.73 -26.71
N ASP A 257 -11.11 -24.69 -25.85
CA ASP A 257 -12.49 -25.14 -25.66
C ASP A 257 -13.25 -24.39 -24.56
N TRP A 258 -12.62 -23.40 -23.89
CA TRP A 258 -13.23 -22.68 -22.77
C TRP A 258 -14.60 -22.09 -23.09
N LYS A 259 -14.79 -21.54 -24.31
CA LYS A 259 -16.09 -21.00 -24.72
C LYS A 259 -17.18 -22.07 -24.73
N LYS A 260 -16.88 -23.29 -25.19
CA LYS A 260 -17.83 -24.41 -25.21
C LYS A 260 -18.11 -24.93 -23.80
N ILE A 261 -17.06 -25.05 -22.98
CA ILE A 261 -17.14 -25.51 -21.59
C ILE A 261 -17.99 -24.52 -20.79
N SER A 262 -17.70 -23.23 -20.88
CA SER A 262 -18.45 -22.16 -20.20
C SER A 262 -19.93 -22.21 -20.55
N GLU A 263 -20.26 -22.39 -21.83
CA GLU A 263 -21.65 -22.48 -22.27
C GLU A 263 -22.35 -23.74 -21.75
N ALA A 264 -21.66 -24.88 -21.73
CA ALA A 264 -22.19 -26.11 -21.13
C ALA A 264 -22.47 -25.95 -19.63
N ILE A 265 -21.62 -25.23 -18.90
CA ILE A 265 -21.81 -24.93 -17.48
C ILE A 265 -22.97 -23.96 -17.25
N ARG A 266 -23.08 -22.88 -18.02
CA ARG A 266 -24.24 -21.97 -17.95
C ARG A 266 -25.55 -22.71 -18.23
N LYS A 267 -25.55 -23.61 -19.21
CA LYS A 267 -26.70 -24.45 -19.53
C LYS A 267 -27.04 -25.43 -18.39
N ARG A 268 -26.04 -26.09 -17.79
CA ARG A 268 -26.21 -26.95 -16.60
C ARG A 268 -26.87 -26.17 -15.45
N ASP A 269 -26.43 -24.94 -15.25
CA ASP A 269 -26.86 -24.05 -14.18
C ASP A 269 -28.14 -23.27 -14.53
N ASN A 270 -28.83 -23.65 -15.62
CA ASN A 270 -30.07 -23.03 -16.10
C ASN A 270 -29.99 -21.50 -16.30
N TYR A 271 -28.81 -21.00 -16.70
CA TYR A 271 -28.54 -19.57 -16.87
C TYR A 271 -28.93 -18.74 -15.64
N ARG A 272 -28.67 -19.29 -14.44
CA ARG A 272 -28.90 -18.65 -13.16
C ARG A 272 -27.65 -18.66 -12.33
N CYS A 273 -27.41 -17.54 -11.62
CA CYS A 273 -26.38 -17.49 -10.60
C CYS A 273 -26.67 -18.55 -9.53
N GLN A 274 -25.73 -19.45 -9.28
CA GLN A 274 -25.90 -20.53 -8.31
C GLN A 274 -25.76 -20.07 -6.85
N SER A 275 -25.34 -18.82 -6.63
CA SER A 275 -25.25 -18.22 -5.30
C SER A 275 -26.51 -17.43 -4.92
N CYS A 276 -27.02 -16.55 -5.80
CA CYS A 276 -28.14 -15.66 -5.48
C CYS A 276 -29.43 -15.93 -6.29
N GLY A 277 -29.40 -16.86 -7.24
CA GLY A 277 -30.56 -17.24 -8.06
C GLY A 277 -30.94 -16.25 -9.17
N ARG A 278 -30.25 -15.10 -9.28
CA ARG A 278 -30.51 -14.09 -10.32
C ARG A 278 -30.31 -14.68 -11.72
N SER A 279 -31.29 -14.47 -12.58
CA SER A 279 -31.22 -14.71 -14.02
C SER A 279 -30.97 -13.37 -14.73
N ASP A 280 -29.72 -13.09 -15.08
CA ASP A 280 -29.37 -11.99 -15.99
C ASP A 280 -29.41 -12.50 -17.46
N GLU A 281 -29.28 -11.60 -18.44
CA GLU A 281 -29.02 -12.02 -19.81
C GLU A 281 -27.80 -12.96 -19.85
N SER A 282 -27.89 -14.07 -20.60
CA SER A 282 -26.88 -15.15 -20.61
C SER A 282 -25.43 -14.68 -20.82
N SER A 283 -25.24 -13.54 -21.50
CA SER A 283 -23.96 -12.88 -21.78
C SER A 283 -23.30 -12.22 -20.57
N LEU A 284 -24.07 -11.89 -19.53
CA LEU A 284 -23.57 -11.22 -18.31
C LEU A 284 -23.17 -12.20 -17.20
N LEU A 285 -23.51 -13.49 -17.34
CA LEU A 285 -23.16 -14.51 -16.35
C LEU A 285 -21.74 -15.05 -16.60
N HIS A 286 -20.97 -15.12 -15.53
CA HIS A 286 -19.58 -15.57 -15.54
C HIS A 286 -19.50 -17.02 -15.04
N VAL A 287 -18.59 -17.81 -15.59
CA VAL A 287 -18.26 -19.15 -15.08
C VAL A 287 -17.00 -19.03 -14.23
N HIS A 288 -17.12 -19.41 -12.97
CA HIS A 288 -16.10 -19.32 -11.94
C HIS A 288 -15.50 -20.69 -11.64
N HIS A 289 -14.18 -20.75 -11.45
CA HIS A 289 -13.48 -21.93 -10.94
C HIS A 289 -13.54 -21.95 -9.40
N LYS A 290 -14.16 -22.99 -8.82
CA LYS A 290 -14.30 -23.17 -7.36
C LYS A 290 -12.95 -23.31 -6.67
N ILE A 291 -12.04 -24.08 -7.26
CA ILE A 291 -10.61 -24.12 -6.94
C ILE A 291 -9.91 -23.31 -8.03
N PRO A 292 -9.08 -22.30 -7.69
CA PRO A 292 -8.47 -21.42 -8.68
C PRO A 292 -7.72 -22.20 -9.76
N PHE A 293 -7.89 -21.78 -11.01
CA PHE A 293 -7.32 -22.43 -12.18
C PHE A 293 -5.81 -22.73 -12.04
N LYS A 294 -5.05 -21.81 -11.43
CA LYS A 294 -3.59 -21.92 -11.27
C LYS A 294 -3.15 -23.01 -10.27
N CYS A 295 -4.08 -23.62 -9.53
CA CYS A 295 -3.77 -24.74 -8.62
C CYS A 295 -3.61 -26.08 -9.36
N PHE A 296 -3.94 -26.11 -10.65
CA PHE A 296 -3.94 -27.33 -11.45
C PHE A 296 -2.78 -27.32 -12.43
N THR A 297 -2.15 -28.48 -12.61
CA THR A 297 -1.06 -28.69 -13.58
C THR A 297 -1.55 -28.98 -15.00
N SER A 298 -2.86 -29.11 -15.21
CA SER A 298 -3.48 -29.39 -16.51
C SER A 298 -4.77 -28.61 -16.69
N VAL A 299 -4.95 -28.01 -17.87
CA VAL A 299 -6.14 -27.24 -18.26
C VAL A 299 -7.41 -28.10 -18.17
N GLU A 300 -7.31 -29.38 -18.53
CA GLU A 300 -8.43 -30.32 -18.54
C GLU A 300 -8.97 -30.54 -17.12
N LYS A 301 -8.10 -30.82 -16.15
CA LYS A 301 -8.51 -30.99 -14.73
C LYS A 301 -9.08 -29.71 -14.15
N ALA A 302 -8.48 -28.55 -14.45
CA ALA A 302 -8.98 -27.27 -13.96
C ALA A 302 -10.40 -27.00 -14.47
N ASN A 303 -10.69 -27.39 -15.71
CA ASN A 303 -11.96 -27.18 -16.39
C ASN A 303 -12.95 -28.34 -16.23
N GLU A 304 -12.71 -29.29 -15.31
CA GLU A 304 -13.69 -30.31 -14.96
C GLU A 304 -14.99 -29.69 -14.45
N MET A 305 -16.13 -30.25 -14.84
CA MET A 305 -17.44 -29.65 -14.55
C MET A 305 -17.68 -29.42 -13.07
N ASP A 306 -17.16 -30.30 -12.21
CA ASP A 306 -17.32 -30.21 -10.76
C ASP A 306 -16.58 -29.01 -10.17
N ASN A 307 -15.50 -28.55 -10.82
CA ASN A 307 -14.76 -27.37 -10.43
C ASN A 307 -15.37 -26.05 -10.95
N LEU A 308 -16.43 -26.10 -11.77
CA LEU A 308 -17.00 -24.91 -12.41
C LEU A 308 -18.40 -24.57 -11.88
N VAL A 309 -18.71 -23.27 -11.78
CA VAL A 309 -20.01 -22.77 -11.31
C VAL A 309 -20.38 -21.43 -11.97
N THR A 310 -21.65 -21.24 -12.30
CA THR A 310 -22.15 -19.99 -12.89
C THR A 310 -22.51 -18.96 -11.82
N PHE A 311 -21.96 -17.76 -11.92
CA PHE A 311 -22.25 -16.62 -11.05
C PHE A 311 -22.64 -15.36 -11.84
N CYS A 312 -23.44 -14.48 -11.24
CA CYS A 312 -23.59 -13.12 -11.74
C CYS A 312 -22.33 -12.28 -11.44
N PRO A 313 -22.11 -11.12 -12.09
CA PRO A 313 -20.89 -10.33 -11.91
C PRO A 313 -20.58 -9.98 -10.45
N ILE A 314 -21.62 -9.68 -9.67
CA ILE A 314 -21.48 -9.38 -8.24
C ILE A 314 -21.01 -10.63 -7.47
N CYS A 315 -21.73 -11.75 -7.56
CA CYS A 315 -21.36 -13.00 -6.88
C CYS A 315 -20.00 -13.55 -7.34
N HIS A 316 -19.64 -13.35 -8.61
CA HIS A 316 -18.32 -13.72 -9.13
C HIS A 316 -17.22 -12.95 -8.42
N LYS A 317 -17.37 -11.62 -8.33
CA LYS A 317 -16.41 -10.76 -7.63
C LYS A 317 -16.34 -11.08 -6.14
N LEU A 318 -17.46 -11.43 -5.52
CA LEU A 318 -17.49 -11.91 -4.12
C LEU A 318 -16.72 -13.23 -3.94
N ALA A 319 -16.86 -14.17 -4.88
CA ALA A 319 -16.16 -15.46 -4.85
C ALA A 319 -14.65 -15.32 -5.10
N GLU A 320 -14.23 -14.44 -6.02
CA GLU A 320 -12.80 -14.14 -6.23
C GLU A 320 -12.13 -13.53 -4.99
N LEU A 321 -12.89 -12.81 -4.16
CA LEU A 321 -12.39 -12.23 -2.93
C LEU A 321 -12.23 -13.25 -1.79
N SER A 322 -12.96 -14.37 -1.82
CA SER A 322 -12.91 -15.38 -0.75
C SER A 322 -11.70 -16.32 -0.86
N ILE A 323 -11.15 -16.52 -2.06
CA ILE A 323 -9.96 -17.34 -2.31
C ILE A 323 -8.84 -16.44 -2.86
N ARG A 324 -8.03 -15.85 -1.98
CA ARG A 324 -6.83 -15.10 -2.37
C ARG A 324 -5.61 -16.00 -2.40
N MET A 325 -5.01 -16.17 -3.58
CA MET A 325 -3.64 -16.68 -3.71
C MET A 325 -2.67 -15.51 -3.58
N ARG A 326 -1.68 -15.61 -2.70
CA ARG A 326 -0.57 -14.64 -2.68
C ARG A 326 0.45 -15.03 -3.75
N SER A 327 0.81 -14.08 -4.60
CA SER A 327 1.90 -14.25 -5.58
C SER A 327 3.26 -13.95 -4.94
N ALA A 328 4.34 -14.41 -5.59
CA ALA A 328 5.72 -14.04 -5.24
C ALA A 328 5.89 -12.52 -5.06
N LEU A 329 5.32 -11.75 -6.00
CA LEU A 329 5.35 -10.29 -6.04
C LEU A 329 4.67 -9.67 -4.81
N SER A 330 3.49 -10.18 -4.44
CA SER A 330 2.75 -9.69 -3.27
C SER A 330 3.44 -10.01 -1.95
N GLY A 331 4.09 -11.18 -1.85
CA GLY A 331 4.86 -11.56 -0.67
C GLY A 331 6.15 -10.76 -0.53
N LEU A 332 6.87 -10.52 -1.64
CA LEU A 332 8.06 -9.68 -1.65
C LEU A 332 7.72 -8.22 -1.30
N LYS A 333 6.66 -7.65 -1.91
CA LYS A 333 6.16 -6.31 -1.54
C LYS A 333 5.89 -6.22 -0.04
N TYR A 334 5.21 -7.22 0.53
CA TYR A 334 4.86 -7.24 1.95
C TYR A 334 6.09 -7.31 2.86
N LEU A 335 7.09 -8.13 2.51
CA LEU A 335 8.37 -8.19 3.23
C LEU A 335 9.09 -6.84 3.17
N MET A 336 9.24 -6.27 1.97
CA MET A 336 9.94 -5.01 1.79
C MET A 336 9.22 -3.86 2.51
N SER A 337 7.88 -3.79 2.45
CA SER A 337 7.12 -2.74 3.14
C SER A 337 7.22 -2.81 4.66
N ASN A 338 7.42 -4.01 5.23
CA ASN A 338 7.56 -4.19 6.67
C ASN A 338 9.00 -3.96 7.16
N LEU A 339 10.00 -4.26 6.33
CA LEU A 339 11.42 -4.13 6.69
C LEU A 339 12.01 -2.77 6.34
N ALA A 340 11.51 -2.11 5.29
CA ALA A 340 12.01 -0.81 4.87
C ALA A 340 11.96 0.25 5.99
N PRO A 341 10.86 0.42 6.75
CA PRO A 341 10.80 1.41 7.84
C PRO A 341 11.87 1.19 8.91
N LEU A 342 12.24 -0.06 9.18
CA LEU A 342 13.29 -0.41 10.15
C LEU A 342 14.68 0.04 9.68
N LEU A 343 14.94 0.01 8.37
CA LEU A 343 16.22 0.39 7.80
C LEU A 343 16.42 1.91 7.80
N VAL A 344 15.37 2.67 7.51
CA VAL A 344 15.42 4.14 7.44
C VAL A 344 14.94 4.83 8.71
N LEU A 345 14.58 4.07 9.74
CA LEU A 345 14.10 4.55 11.03
C LEU A 345 12.88 5.47 10.89
N SER A 346 11.88 5.02 10.11
CA SER A 346 10.63 5.73 9.86
C SER A 346 9.43 4.95 10.37
N GLU A 347 8.25 5.61 10.40
CA GLU A 347 7.00 4.89 10.59
C GLU A 347 6.62 4.14 9.31
N PRO A 348 5.86 3.03 9.39
CA PRO A 348 5.37 2.33 8.21
C PRO A 348 4.52 3.19 7.27
N SER A 349 3.80 4.19 7.79
CA SER A 349 3.00 5.12 6.99
C SER A 349 3.83 6.10 6.16
N ASP A 350 5.09 6.35 6.53
CA ASP A 350 5.97 7.26 5.80
C ASP A 350 6.42 6.71 4.44
N LEU A 351 6.21 5.40 4.21
CA LEU A 351 6.56 4.70 2.98
C LEU A 351 5.32 4.07 2.34
N GLY A 352 5.08 4.43 1.08
CA GLY A 352 4.11 3.77 0.23
C GLY A 352 4.71 2.55 -0.44
N SER A 353 3.87 1.57 -0.76
CA SER A 353 4.30 0.37 -1.50
C SER A 353 3.26 -0.11 -2.49
N TYR A 354 3.71 -0.39 -3.71
CA TYR A 354 2.87 -0.82 -4.82
C TYR A 354 3.49 -2.03 -5.52
N ALA A 355 2.64 -2.86 -6.10
CA ALA A 355 3.08 -4.01 -6.89
C ALA A 355 2.09 -4.24 -8.03
N ASP A 356 2.61 -4.32 -9.25
CA ASP A 356 1.82 -4.58 -10.45
C ASP A 356 2.52 -5.67 -11.28
N PRO A 357 1.87 -6.83 -11.49
CA PRO A 357 2.45 -7.89 -12.31
C PRO A 357 2.55 -7.55 -13.80
N ASN A 358 1.87 -6.50 -14.27
CA ASN A 358 1.83 -6.10 -15.68
C ASN A 358 1.91 -4.56 -15.80
N ALA A 359 2.99 -3.98 -15.26
CA ALA A 359 3.13 -2.53 -15.17
C ALA A 359 3.27 -1.88 -16.55
N LYS A 360 2.29 -1.06 -16.95
CA LYS A 360 2.28 -0.38 -18.26
C LYS A 360 3.51 0.49 -18.50
N PHE A 361 3.99 1.17 -17.45
CA PHE A 361 5.16 2.05 -17.52
C PHE A 361 6.50 1.28 -17.61
N ALA A 362 6.48 -0.04 -17.39
CA ALA A 362 7.65 -0.91 -17.43
C ALA A 362 7.49 -1.99 -18.52
N ASN A 363 6.96 -1.63 -19.69
CA ASN A 363 6.75 -2.55 -20.82
C ASN A 363 5.98 -3.83 -20.47
N MET A 364 5.01 -3.75 -19.56
CA MET A 364 4.24 -4.89 -19.03
C MET A 364 5.04 -5.86 -18.16
N ASN A 365 6.27 -5.52 -17.78
CA ASN A 365 7.04 -6.31 -16.83
C ASN A 365 6.49 -6.15 -15.40
N PRO A 366 6.66 -7.17 -14.54
CA PRO A 366 6.24 -7.09 -13.15
C PRO A 366 7.10 -6.08 -12.37
N VAL A 367 6.45 -5.23 -11.58
CA VAL A 367 7.13 -4.19 -10.80
C VAL A 367 6.74 -4.26 -9.33
N ILE A 368 7.73 -4.02 -8.46
CA ILE A 368 7.53 -3.62 -7.06
C ILE A 368 8.07 -2.22 -6.89
N LEU A 369 7.29 -1.34 -6.28
CA LEU A 369 7.63 0.06 -6.03
C LEU A 369 7.55 0.37 -4.54
N ILE A 370 8.55 1.10 -4.04
CA ILE A 370 8.52 1.76 -2.73
C ILE A 370 8.79 3.25 -2.93
N TYR A 371 8.02 4.09 -2.24
CA TYR A 371 8.08 5.55 -2.41
C TYR A 371 7.81 6.28 -1.10
N ASP A 372 8.22 7.54 -1.02
CA ASP A 372 7.95 8.38 0.15
C ASP A 372 6.49 8.83 0.13
N SER A 373 5.74 8.59 1.22
CA SER A 373 4.33 9.01 1.35
C SER A 373 4.14 10.52 1.56
N ILE A 374 5.22 11.30 1.44
CA ILE A 374 5.25 12.74 1.70
C ILE A 374 5.46 13.47 0.36
N PRO A 375 4.74 14.59 0.09
CA PRO A 375 4.96 15.38 -1.11
C PRO A 375 6.42 15.76 -1.31
N ALA A 376 6.90 15.68 -2.56
CA ALA A 376 8.29 15.86 -2.99
C ALA A 376 9.30 14.84 -2.43
N GLY A 377 8.90 13.97 -1.50
CA GLY A 377 9.79 13.03 -0.82
C GLY A 377 10.68 13.69 0.23
N ILE A 378 11.08 12.89 1.22
CA ILE A 378 12.02 13.28 2.29
C ILE A 378 13.29 12.42 2.27
N GLY A 379 13.52 11.67 1.19
CA GLY A 379 14.73 10.89 0.95
C GLY A 379 14.74 9.49 1.55
N LEU A 380 13.60 8.96 2.02
CA LEU A 380 13.55 7.60 2.58
C LEU A 380 13.78 6.55 1.47
N ALA A 381 13.07 6.68 0.36
CA ALA A 381 13.20 5.82 -0.82
C ALA A 381 14.61 5.92 -1.44
N SER A 382 15.22 7.10 -1.41
CA SER A 382 16.62 7.29 -1.86
C SER A 382 17.60 6.47 -1.02
N SER A 383 17.48 6.58 0.31
CA SER A 383 18.31 5.83 1.26
C SER A 383 18.10 4.32 1.14
N LEU A 384 16.86 3.87 0.94
CA LEU A 384 16.53 2.47 0.70
C LEU A 384 17.08 1.96 -0.63
N ASN A 385 17.02 2.76 -1.70
CA ASN A 385 17.60 2.40 -2.99
C ASN A 385 19.11 2.15 -2.86
N ASP A 386 19.82 3.03 -2.13
CA ASP A 386 21.26 2.89 -1.91
C ASP A 386 21.60 1.67 -1.01
N ARG A 387 20.62 1.18 -0.24
CA ARG A 387 20.73 0.00 0.64
C ARG A 387 19.87 -1.17 0.17
N ILE A 388 19.57 -1.25 -1.13
CA ILE A 388 18.64 -2.25 -1.67
C ILE A 388 19.13 -3.68 -1.40
N GLN A 389 20.44 -3.93 -1.50
CA GLN A 389 21.01 -5.24 -1.22
C GLN A 389 20.80 -5.65 0.24
N GLU A 390 21.04 -4.71 1.18
CA GLU A 390 20.79 -4.96 2.61
C GLU A 390 19.31 -5.26 2.89
N LEU A 391 18.39 -4.55 2.22
CA LEU A 391 16.96 -4.81 2.33
C LEU A 391 16.59 -6.20 1.80
N LEU A 392 17.12 -6.60 0.64
CA LEU A 392 16.87 -7.92 0.06
C LEU A 392 17.45 -9.04 0.94
N ASP A 393 18.67 -8.89 1.44
CA ASP A 393 19.31 -9.86 2.33
C ASP A 393 18.49 -10.04 3.62
N LYS A 394 18.00 -8.94 4.22
CA LYS A 394 17.10 -9.03 5.39
C LYS A 394 15.77 -9.70 5.05
N CYS A 395 15.19 -9.43 3.88
CA CYS A 395 13.98 -10.12 3.42
C CYS A 395 14.21 -11.63 3.29
N GLN A 396 15.33 -12.04 2.68
CA GLN A 396 15.71 -13.44 2.51
C GLN A 396 15.93 -14.13 3.86
N GLN A 397 16.72 -13.52 4.75
CA GLN A 397 16.95 -14.06 6.09
C GLN A 397 15.62 -14.26 6.85
N LEU A 398 14.74 -13.26 6.81
CA LEU A 398 13.45 -13.32 7.51
C LEU A 398 12.54 -14.42 6.98
N VAL A 399 12.45 -14.60 5.66
CA VAL A 399 11.58 -15.64 5.08
C VAL A 399 12.11 -17.05 5.32
N HIS A 400 13.43 -17.25 5.26
CA HIS A 400 14.07 -18.55 5.51
C HIS A 400 14.04 -18.96 7.00
N GLN A 401 14.20 -18.00 7.92
CA GLN A 401 14.15 -18.28 9.36
C GLN A 401 12.72 -18.45 9.89
N CYS A 402 11.72 -17.95 9.18
CA CYS A 402 10.34 -18.08 9.62
C CYS A 402 9.88 -19.54 9.52
N GLU A 403 9.31 -20.10 10.60
CA GLU A 403 8.85 -21.50 10.63
C GLU A 403 7.48 -21.72 9.98
N CYS A 404 6.82 -20.66 9.48
CA CYS A 404 5.49 -20.81 8.88
C CYS A 404 5.54 -21.61 7.57
N GLN A 405 4.48 -22.35 7.27
CA GLN A 405 4.39 -23.16 6.06
C GLN A 405 4.14 -22.30 4.80
N ASP A 406 3.07 -21.50 4.84
CA ASP A 406 2.52 -20.85 3.65
C ASP A 406 2.56 -19.31 3.69
N GLY A 407 2.90 -18.75 4.85
CA GLY A 407 2.97 -17.30 5.08
C GLY A 407 2.32 -16.89 6.40
N CYS A 408 2.91 -15.88 7.04
CA CYS A 408 2.40 -15.31 8.28
C CYS A 408 2.69 -13.80 8.33
N PRO A 409 2.13 -13.05 9.29
CA PRO A 409 2.39 -11.62 9.45
C PRO A 409 3.87 -11.25 9.61
N SER A 410 4.71 -12.17 10.07
CA SER A 410 6.16 -11.93 10.19
C SER A 410 6.95 -12.01 8.91
N CYS A 411 6.44 -12.63 7.84
CA CYS A 411 7.22 -12.90 6.64
C CYS A 411 6.48 -12.38 5.40
N VAL A 412 6.05 -13.26 4.50
CA VAL A 412 5.37 -12.92 3.24
C VAL A 412 3.91 -12.47 3.41
N GLY A 413 3.46 -12.35 4.67
CA GLY A 413 2.14 -11.93 5.09
C GLY A 413 1.13 -13.07 5.25
N PRO A 414 0.04 -12.83 6.01
CA PRO A 414 -0.93 -13.87 6.32
C PRO A 414 -1.77 -14.24 5.10
N VAL A 415 -2.15 -15.52 5.05
CA VAL A 415 -3.02 -16.12 4.04
C VAL A 415 -4.40 -16.31 4.64
N ALA A 416 -5.46 -16.11 3.84
CA ALA A 416 -6.82 -16.38 4.30
C ALA A 416 -7.03 -17.88 4.57
N GLN A 417 -8.03 -18.25 5.36
CA GLN A 417 -8.38 -19.63 5.73
C GLN A 417 -8.50 -20.62 4.56
N MET A 418 -8.84 -20.16 3.36
CA MET A 418 -8.93 -20.95 2.12
C MET A 418 -7.93 -20.50 1.04
N GLY A 419 -7.01 -19.59 1.36
CA GLY A 419 -5.99 -19.10 0.43
C GLY A 419 -4.80 -20.05 0.34
N LEU A 420 -4.06 -19.96 -0.76
CA LEU A 420 -2.76 -20.61 -0.92
C LEU A 420 -1.65 -19.61 -0.61
N GLY A 421 -0.63 -20.11 0.08
CA GLY A 421 0.55 -19.36 0.48
C GLY A 421 1.39 -18.89 -0.67
N GLY A 422 2.16 -17.83 -0.42
CA GLY A 422 3.16 -17.30 -1.35
C GLY A 422 4.59 -17.49 -0.86
N LYS A 423 4.81 -18.23 0.25
CA LYS A 423 6.13 -18.29 0.89
C LYS A 423 7.16 -18.94 -0.01
N LYS A 424 6.83 -20.09 -0.62
CA LYS A 424 7.75 -20.81 -1.51
C LYS A 424 8.11 -19.96 -2.72
N GLU A 425 7.11 -19.33 -3.33
CA GLU A 425 7.23 -18.48 -4.50
C GLU A 425 8.08 -17.24 -4.19
N THR A 426 7.81 -16.55 -3.08
CA THR A 426 8.59 -15.38 -2.65
C THR A 426 10.02 -15.74 -2.23
N THR A 427 10.23 -16.89 -1.58
CA THR A 427 11.57 -17.36 -1.20
C THR A 427 12.42 -17.60 -2.45
N PHE A 428 11.88 -18.32 -3.43
CA PHE A 428 12.59 -18.56 -4.68
C PHE A 428 12.87 -17.27 -5.47
N LEU A 429 11.92 -16.32 -5.49
CA LEU A 429 12.15 -15.00 -6.08
C LEU A 429 13.29 -14.26 -5.37
N LEU A 430 13.32 -14.23 -4.04
CA LEU A 430 14.40 -13.60 -3.28
C LEU A 430 15.76 -14.25 -3.55
N ASP A 431 15.81 -15.58 -3.61
CA ASP A 431 17.04 -16.31 -3.92
C ASP A 431 17.54 -15.98 -5.34
N LEU A 432 16.65 -15.77 -6.31
CA LEU A 432 17.00 -15.30 -7.65
C LEU A 432 17.51 -13.85 -7.65
N LEU A 433 16.87 -12.95 -6.89
CA LEU A 433 17.27 -11.55 -6.81
C LEU A 433 18.66 -11.37 -6.19
N ILE A 434 19.04 -12.23 -5.22
CA ILE A 434 20.33 -12.15 -4.53
C ILE A 434 21.42 -12.93 -5.27
N ASN A 435 21.14 -14.17 -5.71
CA ASN A 435 22.16 -15.06 -6.26
C ASN A 435 22.16 -15.15 -7.79
N GLY A 436 21.14 -14.63 -8.47
CA GLY A 436 20.94 -14.81 -9.90
C GLY A 436 21.63 -13.77 -10.79
N GLY A 437 22.41 -12.86 -10.20
CA GLY A 437 23.13 -11.78 -10.89
C GLY A 437 24.50 -12.16 -11.47
N ASP A 438 24.94 -13.41 -11.29
CA ASP A 438 26.19 -13.95 -11.86
C ASP A 438 26.00 -14.62 -13.23
#